data_AF-A0A0M3KD61-F1
#
_entry.id   AF-A0A0M3KD61-F1
#
_cell.length_a   1.000
_cell.length_b   1.000
_cell.length_c   1.000
_cell.angle_alpha   90.00
_cell.angle_beta   90.00
_cell.angle_gamma   90.00
#
_symmetry.space_group_name_H-M   'P 1'
#
loop_
_entity.id
_entity.type
_entity.pdbx_description
1 polymer ?
#
loop_
_entity_poly.entity_id
_entity_poly.type
_entity_poly.pdbx_seq_one_letter_code
_entity_poly.pdbx_strand_id
1 'polypeptide(L)'
;LNFCRLHRTYRDAQRVYMLMECCIGGEMYTIIRDRGRLDEPSSRYYCAAIIEALEYLHCRSIVYRDLKPENVLLQKDGIPKLVDFGFAKRLDEDDGRTWTFCGTAEYIAPEIVLNKGHDIAVDLWALGVFMYELLTGSPPFLCSDTMSTYNAILRGIESLVWPKYLSQDAITLIFNLCRKEPHQRLGYNRMQDVREASWYSMFDFEAFRSLKMKPPIIPNVSCSRSNVEFLPHISYNSPFLIDFDEQIRSDADTRNFEHFPVLDRFAIGRETSGWDRDF
;
A
#
# COMPACT_ATOMS: atom_id res chain seq x y z
N LEU A 1 5.52 13.60 -1.63
CA LEU A 1 5.12 12.27 -2.17
C LEU A 1 5.31 11.23 -1.09
N ASN A 2 4.31 10.37 -0.92
CA ASN A 2 4.18 9.43 0.20
C ASN A 2 4.71 8.05 -0.19
N PHE A 3 5.82 8.00 -0.94
CA PHE A 3 6.50 6.76 -1.33
C PHE A 3 7.86 6.69 -0.67
N CYS A 4 8.28 5.49 -0.30
CA CYS A 4 9.66 5.27 0.12
C CYS A 4 10.60 5.45 -1.07
N ARG A 5 11.59 6.34 -0.91
CA ARG A 5 12.50 6.68 -1.99
C ARG A 5 13.53 5.58 -2.23
N LEU A 6 13.64 5.11 -3.47
CA LEU A 6 14.79 4.32 -3.92
C LEU A 6 15.99 5.24 -4.13
N HIS A 7 17.05 5.04 -3.37
CA HIS A 7 18.28 5.82 -3.51
C HIS A 7 19.20 5.25 -4.57
N ARG A 8 19.44 3.94 -4.54
CA ARG A 8 20.35 3.20 -5.41
C ARG A 8 19.93 1.74 -5.53
N THR A 9 20.41 1.09 -6.56
CA THR A 9 20.29 -0.35 -6.75
C THR A 9 21.66 -0.94 -6.98
N TYR A 10 21.87 -2.15 -6.48
CA TYR A 10 23.08 -2.92 -6.69
C TYR A 10 22.70 -4.34 -7.11
N ARG A 11 23.64 -5.04 -7.72
CA ARG A 11 23.52 -6.47 -7.95
C ARG A 11 24.88 -7.13 -7.85
N ASP A 12 24.87 -8.38 -7.45
CA ASP A 12 26.00 -9.29 -7.65
C ASP A 12 25.54 -10.51 -8.46
N ALA A 13 26.35 -11.55 -8.53
CA ALA A 13 26.02 -12.77 -9.28
C ALA A 13 24.83 -13.56 -8.72
N GLN A 14 24.34 -13.23 -7.52
CA GLN A 14 23.32 -14.03 -6.80
C GLN A 14 22.14 -13.20 -6.31
N ARG A 15 22.31 -11.88 -6.13
CA ARG A 15 21.35 -11.04 -5.42
C ARG A 15 21.19 -9.68 -6.08
N VAL A 16 19.98 -9.16 -5.96
CA VAL A 16 19.63 -7.77 -6.24
C VAL A 16 19.42 -7.04 -4.92
N TYR A 17 19.97 -5.84 -4.80
CA TYR A 17 19.87 -5.01 -3.61
C TYR A 17 19.24 -3.67 -3.96
N MET A 18 18.30 -3.22 -3.14
CA MET A 18 17.65 -1.92 -3.26
C MET A 18 17.98 -1.10 -2.02
N LEU A 19 18.75 -0.03 -2.18
CA LEU A 19 19.01 0.93 -1.11
C LEU A 19 17.87 1.94 -1.08
N MET A 20 17.04 1.87 -0.04
CA MET A 20 15.83 2.67 0.09
C MET A 20 15.89 3.61 1.30
N GLU A 21 15.03 4.62 1.29
CA GLU A 21 14.80 5.51 2.43
C GLU A 21 14.40 4.70 3.68
N CYS A 22 15.04 5.01 4.81
CA CYS A 22 14.80 4.26 6.04
C CYS A 22 13.55 4.77 6.77
N CYS A 23 12.50 3.95 6.82
CA CYS A 23 11.26 4.23 7.56
C CYS A 23 11.28 3.54 8.92
N ILE A 24 11.89 4.22 9.91
CA ILE A 24 12.11 3.66 11.26
C ILE A 24 10.89 3.73 12.20
N GLY A 25 9.76 4.23 11.72
CA GLY A 25 8.52 4.33 12.48
C GLY A 25 7.71 3.04 12.53
N GLY A 26 8.15 2.00 11.82
CA GLY A 26 7.49 0.69 11.76
C GLY A 26 6.30 0.64 10.79
N GLU A 27 5.69 -0.52 10.71
CA GLU A 27 4.52 -0.79 9.86
C GLU A 27 3.23 -0.27 10.51
N MET A 28 2.32 0.26 9.67
CA MET A 28 0.96 0.61 10.10
C MET A 28 0.24 -0.60 10.70
N TYR A 29 0.49 -1.80 10.16
CA TYR A 29 -0.05 -3.05 10.71
C TYR A 29 0.24 -3.23 12.21
N THR A 30 1.50 -3.04 12.61
CA THR A 30 1.91 -3.16 14.02
C THR A 30 1.19 -2.12 14.89
N ILE A 31 1.03 -0.89 14.38
CA ILE A 31 0.33 0.18 15.10
C ILE A 31 -1.14 -0.16 15.33
N ILE A 32 -1.83 -0.68 14.31
CA ILE A 32 -3.23 -1.11 14.43
C ILE A 32 -3.34 -2.26 15.44
N ARG A 33 -2.48 -3.27 15.30
CA ARG A 33 -2.47 -4.45 16.20
C ARG A 33 -2.29 -4.04 17.66
N ASP A 34 -1.35 -3.13 17.93
CA ASP A 34 -1.02 -2.71 19.30
C ASP A 34 -2.11 -1.79 19.90
N ARG A 35 -2.83 -1.01 19.06
CA ARG A 35 -3.91 -0.11 19.49
C ARG A 35 -5.31 -0.73 19.41
N GLY A 36 -5.44 -1.88 18.76
CA GLY A 36 -6.71 -2.48 18.36
C GLY A 36 -7.34 -1.82 17.14
N ARG A 37 -7.47 -0.49 17.11
CA ARG A 37 -7.95 0.30 15.96
C ARG A 37 -7.49 1.75 16.06
N LEU A 38 -7.61 2.50 14.98
CA LEU A 38 -7.40 3.95 14.96
C LEU A 38 -8.74 4.68 15.13
N ASP A 39 -8.68 5.89 15.66
CA ASP A 39 -9.81 6.82 15.64
C ASP A 39 -9.98 7.44 14.24
N GLU A 40 -11.17 8.00 13.97
CA GLU A 40 -11.47 8.55 12.64
C GLU A 40 -10.51 9.68 12.22
N PRO A 41 -10.15 10.66 13.07
CA PRO A 41 -9.18 11.68 12.70
C PRO A 41 -7.82 11.10 12.26
N SER A 42 -7.28 10.11 12.99
CA SER A 42 -6.04 9.46 12.60
C SER A 42 -6.19 8.68 11.28
N SER A 43 -7.30 7.96 11.14
CA SER A 43 -7.60 7.19 9.93
C SER A 43 -7.71 8.08 8.70
N ARG A 44 -8.35 9.26 8.82
CA ARG A 44 -8.44 10.25 7.73
C ARG A 44 -7.07 10.68 7.24
N TYR A 45 -6.14 10.97 8.16
CA TYR A 45 -4.78 11.38 7.82
C TYR A 45 -4.05 10.31 6.98
N TYR A 46 -4.10 9.06 7.42
CA TYR A 46 -3.42 7.97 6.71
C TYR A 46 -4.11 7.63 5.39
N CYS A 47 -5.45 7.55 5.35
CA CYS A 47 -6.17 7.35 4.10
C CYS A 47 -5.92 8.50 3.11
N ALA A 48 -5.84 9.76 3.56
CA ALA A 48 -5.50 10.89 2.70
C ALA A 48 -4.10 10.72 2.08
N ALA A 49 -3.13 10.21 2.83
CA ALA A 49 -1.80 9.94 2.31
C ALA A 49 -1.81 8.87 1.20
N ILE A 50 -2.61 7.82 1.38
CA ILE A 50 -2.80 6.75 0.40
C ILE A 50 -3.54 7.26 -0.83
N ILE A 51 -4.57 8.09 -0.68
CA ILE A 51 -5.28 8.73 -1.80
C ILE A 51 -4.32 9.53 -2.69
N GLU A 52 -3.46 10.37 -2.11
CA GLU A 52 -2.46 11.14 -2.88
C GLU A 52 -1.42 10.23 -3.56
N ALA A 53 -1.07 9.10 -2.94
CA ALA A 53 -0.16 8.12 -3.53
C ALA A 53 -0.82 7.37 -4.70
N LEU A 54 -2.04 6.87 -4.52
CA LEU A 54 -2.78 6.15 -5.56
C LEU A 54 -3.09 7.05 -6.75
N GLU A 55 -3.54 8.29 -6.53
CA GLU A 55 -3.78 9.25 -7.62
C GLU A 55 -2.51 9.45 -8.47
N TYR A 56 -1.36 9.62 -7.81
CA TYR A 56 -0.09 9.80 -8.52
C TYR A 56 0.25 8.61 -9.43
N LEU A 57 -0.01 7.38 -8.97
CA LEU A 57 0.22 6.15 -9.75
C LEU A 57 -0.81 6.02 -10.87
N HIS A 58 -2.09 6.21 -10.57
CA HIS A 58 -3.19 6.06 -11.53
C HIS A 58 -3.08 7.06 -12.68
N CYS A 59 -2.64 8.31 -12.43
CA CYS A 59 -2.36 9.29 -13.49
C CYS A 59 -1.23 8.88 -14.45
N ARG A 60 -0.46 7.83 -14.12
CA ARG A 60 0.61 7.25 -14.94
C ARG A 60 0.25 5.86 -15.44
N SER A 61 -1.03 5.48 -15.34
CA SER A 61 -1.53 4.15 -15.67
C SER A 61 -0.85 3.04 -14.87
N ILE A 62 -0.38 3.32 -13.65
CA ILE A 62 0.22 2.32 -12.76
C ILE A 62 -0.81 1.91 -11.72
N VAL A 63 -1.10 0.61 -11.63
CA VAL A 63 -1.92 0.00 -10.57
C VAL A 63 -1.00 -0.59 -9.51
N TYR A 64 -1.29 -0.36 -8.23
CA TYR A 64 -0.43 -0.79 -7.13
C TYR A 64 -0.67 -2.24 -6.70
N ARG A 65 -1.94 -2.66 -6.56
CA ARG A 65 -2.41 -4.05 -6.36
C ARG A 65 -2.02 -4.76 -5.06
N ASP A 66 -1.31 -4.13 -4.13
CA ASP A 66 -1.02 -4.71 -2.79
C ASP A 66 -1.16 -3.70 -1.65
N LEU A 67 -2.20 -2.85 -1.68
CA LEU A 67 -2.47 -1.93 -0.57
C LEU A 67 -2.94 -2.72 0.65
N LYS A 68 -2.19 -2.58 1.75
CA LYS A 68 -2.46 -3.14 3.08
C LYS A 68 -1.60 -2.44 4.14
N PRO A 69 -1.94 -2.49 5.45
CA PRO A 69 -1.18 -1.85 6.52
C PRO A 69 0.30 -2.26 6.61
N GLU A 70 0.65 -3.46 6.19
CA GLU A 70 2.03 -3.97 6.14
C GLU A 70 2.87 -3.19 5.13
N ASN A 71 2.26 -2.73 4.03
CA ASN A 71 2.92 -1.98 2.97
C ASN A 71 2.88 -0.45 3.20
N VAL A 72 2.44 -0.01 4.38
CA VAL A 72 2.45 1.41 4.79
C VAL A 72 3.38 1.56 5.98
N LEU A 73 4.60 2.07 5.75
CA LEU A 73 5.58 2.33 6.81
C LEU A 73 5.47 3.77 7.30
N LEU A 74 5.76 4.01 8.57
CA LEU A 74 5.89 5.35 9.13
C LEU A 74 7.34 5.81 9.16
N GLN A 75 7.55 7.09 8.88
CA GLN A 75 8.80 7.78 9.21
C GLN A 75 8.86 8.11 10.70
N LYS A 76 10.03 8.55 11.18
CA LYS A 76 10.25 8.94 12.59
C LYS A 76 9.31 10.04 13.09
N ASP A 77 8.80 10.87 12.18
CA ASP A 77 7.89 11.98 12.46
C ASP A 77 6.41 11.58 12.27
N GLY A 78 6.13 10.32 11.91
CA GLY A 78 4.78 9.80 11.71
C GLY A 78 4.23 9.93 10.28
N ILE A 79 5.04 10.44 9.34
CA ILE A 79 4.62 10.55 7.93
C ILE A 79 4.55 9.14 7.31
N PRO A 80 3.42 8.76 6.70
CA PRO A 80 3.29 7.46 6.04
C PRO A 80 4.00 7.41 4.68
N LYS A 81 4.53 6.24 4.37
CA LYS A 81 5.22 5.90 3.13
C LYS A 81 4.70 4.56 2.62
N LEU A 82 4.12 4.56 1.44
CA LEU A 82 3.81 3.34 0.70
C LEU A 82 5.12 2.70 0.22
N VAL A 83 5.27 1.41 0.47
CA VAL A 83 6.44 0.60 0.12
C VAL A 83 6.05 -0.58 -0.77
N ASP A 84 6.99 -1.46 -1.08
CA ASP A 84 6.77 -2.71 -1.84
C ASP A 84 5.93 -2.58 -3.12
N PHE A 85 6.63 -2.34 -4.23
CA PHE A 85 6.02 -2.22 -5.57
C PHE A 85 6.09 -3.54 -6.35
N GLY A 86 6.33 -4.68 -5.68
CA GLY A 86 6.50 -5.98 -6.34
C GLY A 86 5.29 -6.43 -7.18
N PHE A 87 4.09 -5.99 -6.81
CA PHE A 87 2.86 -6.22 -7.59
C PHE A 87 2.40 -5.01 -8.39
N ALA A 88 3.10 -3.88 -8.34
CA ALA A 88 2.71 -2.74 -9.15
C ALA A 88 2.87 -3.06 -10.64
N LYS A 89 1.98 -2.54 -11.47
CA LYS A 89 2.02 -2.77 -12.93
C LYS A 89 1.52 -1.55 -13.69
N ARG A 90 2.29 -1.13 -14.69
CA ARG A 90 1.84 -0.19 -15.71
C ARG A 90 0.88 -0.91 -16.67
N LEU A 91 -0.31 -0.34 -16.87
CA LEU A 91 -1.31 -0.83 -17.81
C LEU A 91 -0.97 -0.34 -19.21
N ASP A 92 -1.13 -1.23 -20.18
CA ASP A 92 -0.93 -0.91 -21.59
C ASP A 92 -2.06 0.00 -22.10
N GLU A 93 -1.74 0.87 -23.05
CA GLU A 93 -2.69 1.85 -23.60
C GLU A 93 -3.86 1.19 -24.36
N ASP A 94 -3.68 -0.02 -24.89
CA ASP A 94 -4.65 -0.69 -25.77
C ASP A 94 -5.80 -1.40 -25.04
N ASP A 95 -5.51 -2.18 -23.98
CA ASP A 95 -6.52 -2.96 -23.22
C ASP A 95 -6.84 -2.29 -21.87
N GLY A 96 -5.94 -1.44 -21.34
CA GLY A 96 -6.13 -0.77 -20.05
C GLY A 96 -6.35 -1.73 -18.87
N ARG A 97 -6.02 -3.01 -19.02
CA ARG A 97 -6.32 -4.08 -18.08
C ARG A 97 -5.17 -5.06 -17.94
N THR A 98 -5.16 -5.78 -16.83
CA THR A 98 -4.27 -6.91 -16.58
C THR A 98 -5.06 -8.08 -15.99
N TRP A 99 -4.51 -9.29 -16.11
CA TRP A 99 -5.20 -10.54 -15.78
C TRP A 99 -4.50 -11.35 -14.68
N THR A 100 -3.37 -10.87 -14.17
CA THR A 100 -2.59 -11.57 -13.14
C THR A 100 -3.34 -11.62 -11.82
N PHE A 101 -3.63 -12.83 -11.33
CA PHE A 101 -4.16 -13.03 -9.98
C PHE A 101 -3.04 -12.78 -8.94
N CYS A 102 -3.06 -11.62 -8.28
CA CYS A 102 -2.09 -11.24 -7.26
C CYS A 102 -2.72 -10.33 -6.19
N GLY A 103 -1.96 -10.06 -5.14
CA GLY A 103 -2.39 -9.28 -3.98
C GLY A 103 -2.69 -10.14 -2.77
N THR A 104 -2.96 -9.48 -1.66
CA THR A 104 -3.23 -10.11 -0.36
C THR A 104 -4.71 -10.49 -0.24
N ALA A 105 -5.01 -11.72 0.18
CA ALA A 105 -6.33 -12.34 -0.01
C ALA A 105 -7.52 -11.51 0.49
N GLU A 106 -7.38 -10.84 1.64
CA GLU A 106 -8.41 -10.04 2.29
C GLU A 106 -8.67 -8.69 1.58
N TYR A 107 -7.73 -8.27 0.73
CA TYR A 107 -7.70 -7.01 -0.01
C TYR A 107 -8.05 -7.15 -1.49
N ILE A 108 -8.11 -8.38 -2.00
CA ILE A 108 -8.41 -8.67 -3.40
C ILE A 108 -9.84 -8.21 -3.75
N ALA A 109 -9.97 -7.52 -4.88
CA ALA A 109 -11.26 -7.07 -5.40
C ALA A 109 -12.07 -8.21 -6.06
N PRO A 110 -13.42 -8.14 -6.09
CA PRO A 110 -14.27 -9.21 -6.64
C PRO A 110 -13.94 -9.62 -8.08
N GLU A 111 -13.57 -8.68 -8.94
CA GLU A 111 -13.21 -8.92 -10.34
C GLU A 111 -11.90 -9.70 -10.52
N ILE A 112 -10.97 -9.60 -9.56
CA ILE A 112 -9.76 -10.43 -9.54
C ILE A 112 -10.15 -11.86 -9.12
N VAL A 113 -10.99 -12.03 -8.09
CA VAL A 113 -11.52 -13.34 -7.66
C VAL A 113 -12.24 -14.04 -8.82
N LEU A 114 -13.00 -13.29 -9.61
CA LEU A 114 -13.76 -13.79 -10.77
C LEU A 114 -12.94 -13.89 -12.06
N ASN A 115 -11.64 -13.52 -12.02
CA ASN A 115 -10.75 -13.50 -13.18
C ASN A 115 -11.34 -12.75 -14.39
N LYS A 116 -11.91 -11.56 -14.17
CA LYS A 116 -12.56 -10.72 -15.22
C LYS A 116 -11.64 -9.68 -15.85
N GLY A 117 -10.36 -9.70 -15.50
CA GLY A 117 -9.43 -8.62 -15.80
C GLY A 117 -9.66 -7.43 -14.89
N HIS A 118 -8.62 -6.64 -14.65
CA HIS A 118 -8.68 -5.53 -13.70
C HIS A 118 -7.79 -4.36 -14.12
N ASP A 119 -8.18 -3.17 -13.66
CA ASP A 119 -7.55 -1.88 -13.88
C ASP A 119 -7.28 -1.17 -12.53
N ILE A 120 -7.14 0.15 -12.53
CA ILE A 120 -6.93 0.97 -11.33
C ILE A 120 -8.01 0.82 -10.25
N ALA A 121 -9.21 0.32 -10.59
CA ALA A 121 -10.33 0.20 -9.66
C ALA A 121 -10.04 -0.73 -8.49
N VAL A 122 -9.12 -1.70 -8.65
CA VAL A 122 -8.78 -2.64 -7.58
C VAL A 122 -8.10 -1.94 -6.40
N ASP A 123 -7.36 -0.86 -6.67
CA ASP A 123 -6.76 -0.04 -5.62
C ASP A 123 -7.81 0.78 -4.86
N LEU A 124 -8.91 1.18 -5.51
CA LEU A 124 -10.04 1.86 -4.86
C LEU A 124 -10.78 0.91 -3.91
N TRP A 125 -10.97 -0.35 -4.33
CA TRP A 125 -11.50 -1.39 -3.46
C TRP A 125 -10.57 -1.60 -2.26
N ALA A 126 -9.28 -1.80 -2.52
CA ALA A 126 -8.29 -1.99 -1.46
C ALA A 126 -8.21 -0.79 -0.51
N LEU A 127 -8.43 0.44 -0.99
CA LEU A 127 -8.52 1.64 -0.15
C LEU A 127 -9.72 1.58 0.80
N GLY A 128 -10.87 1.09 0.34
CA GLY A 128 -12.04 0.87 1.19
C GLY A 128 -11.80 -0.21 2.25
N VAL A 129 -11.16 -1.33 1.88
CA VAL A 129 -10.73 -2.38 2.80
C VAL A 129 -9.74 -1.84 3.84
N PHE A 130 -8.73 -1.09 3.39
CA PHE A 130 -7.72 -0.45 4.24
C PHE A 130 -8.37 0.50 5.26
N MET A 131 -9.27 1.38 4.79
CA MET A 131 -10.01 2.30 5.65
C MET A 131 -10.84 1.56 6.70
N TYR A 132 -11.53 0.47 6.31
CA TYR A 132 -12.27 -0.37 7.24
C TYR A 132 -11.35 -0.97 8.31
N GLU A 133 -10.20 -1.52 7.91
CA GLU A 133 -9.24 -2.10 8.85
C GLU A 133 -8.68 -1.08 9.82
N LEU A 134 -8.31 0.14 9.36
CA LEU A 134 -7.88 1.21 10.27
C LEU A 134 -8.92 1.48 11.35
N LEU A 135 -10.20 1.51 10.97
CA LEU A 135 -11.30 1.90 11.83
C LEU A 135 -11.84 0.77 12.72
N THR A 136 -11.52 -0.48 12.43
CA THR A 136 -12.12 -1.64 13.12
C THR A 136 -11.10 -2.61 13.68
N GLY A 137 -9.84 -2.55 13.21
CA GLY A 137 -8.75 -3.42 13.63
C GLY A 137 -8.58 -4.69 12.80
N SER A 138 -9.48 -4.96 11.85
CA SER A 138 -9.42 -6.17 11.02
C SER A 138 -10.08 -5.94 9.65
N PRO A 139 -9.63 -6.62 8.58
CA PRO A 139 -10.28 -6.52 7.29
C PRO A 139 -11.76 -6.96 7.33
N PRO A 140 -12.64 -6.36 6.51
CA PRO A 140 -14.07 -6.64 6.51
C PRO A 140 -14.45 -8.07 6.10
N PHE A 141 -13.62 -8.73 5.28
CA PHE A 141 -13.91 -10.04 4.70
C PHE A 141 -13.03 -11.17 5.25
N LEU A 142 -12.26 -10.90 6.30
CA LEU A 142 -11.39 -11.90 6.92
C LEU A 142 -12.21 -13.10 7.44
N CYS A 143 -11.82 -14.30 7.04
CA CYS A 143 -12.42 -15.57 7.43
C CYS A 143 -11.33 -16.57 7.84
N SER A 144 -11.72 -17.79 8.25
CA SER A 144 -10.80 -18.84 8.67
C SER A 144 -9.87 -19.37 7.58
N ASP A 145 -10.29 -19.26 6.32
CA ASP A 145 -9.58 -19.76 5.15
C ASP A 145 -9.83 -18.86 3.94
N THR A 146 -8.90 -18.92 2.99
CA THR A 146 -8.88 -18.07 1.80
C THR A 146 -10.14 -18.22 0.94
N MET A 147 -10.68 -19.43 0.78
CA MET A 147 -11.88 -19.65 -0.03
C MET A 147 -13.12 -19.04 0.63
N SER A 148 -13.24 -19.16 1.95
CA SER A 148 -14.28 -18.47 2.71
C SER A 148 -14.18 -16.95 2.59
N THR A 149 -12.95 -16.40 2.63
CA THR A 149 -12.69 -14.97 2.39
C THR A 149 -13.12 -14.54 0.98
N TYR A 150 -12.77 -15.30 -0.06
CA TYR A 150 -13.22 -15.02 -1.43
C TYR A 150 -14.75 -15.06 -1.55
N ASN A 151 -15.41 -16.05 -0.93
CA ASN A 151 -16.87 -16.11 -0.90
C ASN A 151 -17.49 -14.92 -0.17
N ALA A 152 -16.86 -14.39 0.88
CA ALA A 152 -17.29 -13.17 1.55
C ALA A 152 -17.12 -11.92 0.65
N ILE A 153 -15.98 -11.80 -0.04
CA ILE A 153 -15.71 -10.73 -1.02
C ILE A 153 -16.78 -10.72 -2.13
N LEU A 154 -17.14 -11.88 -2.67
CA LEU A 154 -18.17 -11.99 -3.72
C LEU A 154 -19.58 -11.68 -3.23
N ARG A 155 -19.91 -12.01 -1.97
CA ARG A 155 -21.15 -11.55 -1.33
C ARG A 155 -21.19 -10.02 -1.23
N GLY A 156 -20.02 -9.40 -0.99
CA GLY A 156 -19.80 -7.97 -1.09
C GLY A 156 -20.08 -7.20 0.21
N ILE A 157 -19.72 -5.93 0.21
CA ILE A 157 -19.79 -5.02 1.37
C ILE A 157 -21.21 -4.87 1.94
N GLU A 158 -22.24 -5.05 1.10
CA GLU A 158 -23.66 -5.02 1.47
C GLU A 158 -24.04 -6.09 2.50
N SER A 159 -23.29 -7.20 2.55
CA SER A 159 -23.56 -8.31 3.47
C SER A 159 -22.93 -8.11 4.86
N LEU A 160 -22.16 -7.04 5.06
CA LEU A 160 -21.45 -6.79 6.32
C LEU A 160 -22.38 -6.25 7.40
N VAL A 161 -22.09 -6.67 8.63
CA VAL A 161 -22.68 -6.07 9.83
C VAL A 161 -21.74 -4.98 10.31
N TRP A 162 -22.15 -3.73 10.11
CA TRP A 162 -21.34 -2.56 10.46
C TRP A 162 -21.26 -2.37 11.99
N PRO A 163 -20.06 -2.14 12.55
CA PRO A 163 -19.93 -1.77 13.95
C PRO A 163 -20.65 -0.46 14.27
N LYS A 164 -21.43 -0.44 15.36
CA LYS A 164 -22.26 0.71 15.77
C LYS A 164 -21.47 1.99 16.08
N TYR A 165 -20.17 1.88 16.30
CA TYR A 165 -19.30 3.02 16.63
C TYR A 165 -18.75 3.73 15.40
N LEU A 166 -18.93 3.19 14.19
CA LEU A 166 -18.51 3.86 12.96
C LEU A 166 -19.51 4.96 12.61
N SER A 167 -19.01 6.13 12.18
CA SER A 167 -19.88 7.18 11.66
C SER A 167 -20.56 6.75 10.35
N GLN A 168 -21.74 7.32 10.10
CA GLN A 168 -22.45 7.10 8.84
C GLN A 168 -21.62 7.58 7.64
N ASP A 169 -20.84 8.65 7.80
CA ASP A 169 -19.96 9.16 6.74
C ASP A 169 -18.85 8.16 6.39
N ALA A 170 -18.23 7.54 7.40
CA ALA A 170 -17.22 6.50 7.19
C ALA A 170 -17.80 5.29 6.45
N ILE A 171 -18.95 4.79 6.93
CA ILE A 171 -19.67 3.67 6.31
C ILE A 171 -20.00 3.98 4.86
N THR A 172 -20.53 5.17 4.58
CA THR A 172 -20.92 5.59 3.24
C THR A 172 -19.72 5.67 2.28
N LEU A 173 -18.59 6.19 2.74
CA LEU A 173 -17.37 6.24 1.93
C LEU A 173 -16.83 4.84 1.61
N ILE A 174 -16.67 3.98 2.63
CA ILE A 174 -16.20 2.60 2.44
C ILE A 174 -17.13 1.84 1.50
N PHE A 175 -18.44 2.00 1.68
CA PHE A 175 -19.44 1.36 0.82
C PHE A 175 -19.32 1.79 -0.65
N ASN A 176 -19.06 3.07 -0.91
CA ASN A 176 -18.90 3.59 -2.26
C ASN A 176 -17.53 3.26 -2.88
N LEU A 177 -16.48 3.06 -2.08
CA LEU A 177 -15.18 2.53 -2.53
C LEU A 177 -15.27 1.04 -2.87
N CYS A 178 -16.04 0.27 -2.09
CA CYS A 178 -16.18 -1.18 -2.22
C CYS A 178 -17.43 -1.60 -3.02
N ARG A 179 -17.79 -0.86 -4.08
CA ARG A 179 -18.84 -1.30 -5.03
C ARG A 179 -18.38 -2.54 -5.78
N LYS A 180 -19.30 -3.49 -6.02
CA LYS A 180 -19.03 -4.72 -6.79
C LYS A 180 -18.56 -4.40 -8.20
N GLU A 181 -19.31 -3.53 -8.89
CA GLU A 181 -18.95 -3.10 -10.24
C GLU A 181 -17.81 -2.07 -10.20
N PRO A 182 -16.64 -2.33 -10.82
CA PRO A 182 -15.46 -1.47 -10.71
C PRO A 182 -15.70 -0.01 -11.07
N HIS A 183 -16.41 0.25 -12.17
CA HIS A 183 -16.70 1.60 -12.66
C HIS A 183 -17.65 2.42 -11.77
N GLN A 184 -18.32 1.77 -10.81
CA GLN A 184 -19.23 2.43 -9.85
C GLN A 184 -18.50 2.85 -8.58
N ARG A 185 -17.23 2.45 -8.42
CA ARG A 185 -16.43 2.81 -7.25
C ARG A 185 -16.14 4.30 -7.26
N LEU A 186 -16.34 4.94 -6.11
CA LEU A 186 -15.98 6.35 -5.92
C LEU A 186 -14.48 6.52 -6.20
N GLY A 187 -14.13 7.53 -6.99
CA GLY A 187 -12.75 7.74 -7.41
C GLY A 187 -12.37 7.10 -8.75
N TYR A 188 -13.20 6.24 -9.34
CA TYR A 188 -12.88 5.56 -10.61
C TYR A 188 -12.60 6.54 -11.75
N ASN A 189 -13.50 7.51 -11.94
CA ASN A 189 -13.32 8.55 -12.95
C ASN A 189 -12.50 9.74 -12.42
N ARG A 190 -12.69 10.07 -11.13
CA ARG A 190 -12.13 11.28 -10.54
C ARG A 190 -11.83 11.07 -9.06
N MET A 191 -10.55 10.95 -8.71
CA MET A 191 -10.11 10.78 -7.31
C MET A 191 -10.56 11.93 -6.39
N GLN A 192 -10.79 13.12 -6.94
CA GLN A 192 -11.37 14.26 -6.21
C GLN A 192 -12.72 13.92 -5.55
N ASP A 193 -13.51 13.00 -6.11
CA ASP A 193 -14.80 12.58 -5.52
C ASP A 193 -14.61 11.91 -4.16
N VAL A 194 -13.48 11.21 -3.95
CA VAL A 194 -13.13 10.61 -2.67
C VAL A 194 -12.80 11.70 -1.65
N ARG A 195 -12.12 12.77 -2.06
CA ARG A 195 -11.73 13.90 -1.19
C ARG A 195 -12.92 14.77 -0.81
N GLU A 196 -13.95 14.83 -1.65
CA GLU A 196 -15.17 15.60 -1.44
C GLU A 196 -16.24 14.83 -0.64
N ALA A 197 -16.00 13.56 -0.34
CA ALA A 197 -16.90 12.77 0.49
C ALA A 197 -17.09 13.40 1.88
N SER A 198 -18.30 13.29 2.44
CA SER A 198 -18.65 13.88 3.76
C SER A 198 -17.69 13.51 4.88
N TRP A 199 -17.09 12.30 4.81
CA TRP A 199 -16.11 11.84 5.78
C TRP A 199 -14.84 12.71 5.83
N TYR A 200 -14.54 13.46 4.77
CA TYR A 200 -13.44 14.41 4.68
C TYR A 200 -13.86 15.89 4.84
N SER A 201 -15.12 16.17 5.17
CA SER A 201 -15.67 17.55 5.24
C SER A 201 -14.85 18.53 6.09
N MET A 202 -14.19 18.04 7.14
CA MET A 202 -13.35 18.84 8.05
C MET A 202 -11.84 18.61 7.84
N PHE A 203 -11.44 17.89 6.79
CA PHE A 203 -10.05 17.56 6.51
C PHE A 203 -9.45 18.53 5.50
N ASP A 204 -8.42 19.26 5.92
CA ASP A 204 -7.73 20.22 5.07
C ASP A 204 -6.65 19.52 4.22
N PHE A 205 -7.02 19.16 2.98
CA PHE A 205 -6.09 18.57 2.01
C PHE A 205 -4.96 19.52 1.59
N GLU A 206 -5.15 20.84 1.65
CA GLU A 206 -4.10 21.79 1.31
C GLU A 206 -3.02 21.85 2.41
N ALA A 207 -3.45 21.94 3.67
CA ALA A 207 -2.55 21.83 4.83
C ALA A 207 -1.83 20.47 4.87
N PHE A 208 -2.52 19.39 4.48
CA PHE A 208 -1.93 18.06 4.35
C PHE A 208 -0.83 18.04 3.28
N ARG A 209 -1.12 18.46 2.04
CA ARG A 209 -0.16 18.48 0.92
C ARG A 209 1.04 19.38 1.19
N SER A 210 0.84 20.48 1.90
CA SER A 210 1.90 21.41 2.30
C SER A 210 2.66 20.98 3.55
N LEU A 211 2.41 19.78 4.08
CA LEU A 211 3.03 19.22 5.30
C LEU A 211 2.90 20.11 6.55
N LYS A 212 1.86 20.95 6.60
CA LYS A 212 1.53 21.80 7.75
C LYS A 212 0.71 21.04 8.79
N MET A 213 -0.01 20.01 8.37
CA MET A 213 -0.78 19.15 9.26
C MET A 213 0.16 18.18 10.01
N LYS A 214 0.08 18.19 11.34
CA LYS A 214 0.89 17.29 12.18
C LYS A 214 0.39 15.84 12.05
N PRO A 215 1.29 14.86 11.85
CA PRO A 215 0.92 13.45 11.91
C PRO A 215 0.28 13.09 13.26
N PRO A 216 -0.80 12.30 13.28
CA PRO A 216 -1.55 11.99 14.49
C PRO A 216 -0.84 10.97 15.39
N ILE A 217 0.04 10.15 14.81
CA ILE A 217 0.84 9.17 15.55
C ILE A 217 2.30 9.46 15.25
N ILE A 218 3.05 9.79 16.29
CA ILE A 218 4.51 9.91 16.22
C ILE A 218 5.09 8.65 16.86
N PRO A 219 5.77 7.79 16.09
CA PRO A 219 6.37 6.56 16.61
C PRO A 219 7.40 6.86 17.70
N ASN A 220 7.42 6.05 18.76
CA ASN A 220 8.45 6.16 19.79
C ASN A 220 9.72 5.43 19.34
N VAL A 221 10.57 6.14 18.59
CA VAL A 221 11.81 5.58 18.06
C VAL A 221 12.95 5.86 19.05
N SER A 222 13.33 4.86 19.85
CA SER A 222 14.52 4.97 20.70
C SER A 222 15.78 4.84 19.83
N CYS A 223 16.43 5.97 19.54
CA CYS A 223 17.64 5.99 18.73
C CYS A 223 18.87 5.62 19.58
N SER A 224 18.94 4.37 20.07
CA SER A 224 20.21 3.81 20.53
C SER A 224 20.75 2.91 19.42
N ARG A 225 22.04 3.03 19.08
CA ARG A 225 22.71 2.14 18.10
C ARG A 225 22.61 0.65 18.46
N SER A 226 22.17 0.34 19.68
CA SER A 226 21.98 -1.00 20.24
C SER A 226 20.54 -1.51 20.14
N ASN A 227 19.54 -0.65 19.92
CA ASN A 227 18.13 -1.07 19.84
C ASN A 227 17.69 -1.14 18.38
N VAL A 228 18.32 -2.06 17.66
CA VAL A 228 17.74 -2.77 16.51
C VAL A 228 16.63 -3.70 17.06
N GLU A 229 15.68 -3.15 17.82
CA GLU A 229 14.40 -3.81 18.09
C GLU A 229 13.54 -3.66 16.84
N PHE A 230 14.05 -4.20 15.73
CA PHE A 230 13.17 -4.63 14.65
C PHE A 230 12.26 -5.68 15.26
N LEU A 231 10.95 -5.47 15.11
CA LEU A 231 9.85 -6.42 15.28
C LEU A 231 10.17 -7.64 16.17
N PRO A 232 9.53 -7.85 17.33
CA PRO A 232 9.78 -9.01 18.22
C PRO A 232 9.55 -10.40 17.58
N HIS A 233 9.23 -10.46 16.29
CA HIS A 233 9.04 -11.66 15.48
C HIS A 233 10.10 -11.88 14.39
N ILE A 234 11.03 -10.94 14.17
CA ILE A 234 12.21 -11.22 13.37
C ILE A 234 13.19 -11.94 14.30
N SER A 235 13.19 -13.28 14.21
CA SER A 235 14.26 -14.12 14.76
C SER A 235 15.61 -13.46 14.44
N TYR A 236 16.49 -13.38 15.44
CA TYR A 236 17.91 -12.98 15.32
C TYR A 236 18.69 -13.96 14.42
N ASN A 237 18.21 -14.23 13.21
CA ASN A 237 19.06 -14.66 12.14
C ASN A 237 20.02 -13.49 11.94
N SER A 238 21.25 -13.74 12.40
CA SER A 238 22.41 -12.87 12.29
C SER A 238 22.39 -12.04 11.00
N PRO A 239 22.95 -10.82 10.96
CA PRO A 239 22.90 -9.91 9.79
C PRO A 239 23.63 -10.43 8.54
N PHE A 240 23.96 -11.72 8.50
CA PHE A 240 24.49 -12.42 7.34
C PHE A 240 23.36 -12.73 6.37
N LEU A 241 23.62 -12.42 5.09
CA LEU A 241 22.79 -12.89 4.00
C LEU A 241 22.76 -14.42 4.03
N ILE A 242 21.57 -15.01 3.91
CA ILE A 242 21.43 -16.46 3.80
C ILE A 242 22.21 -16.90 2.56
N ASP A 243 23.22 -17.74 2.75
CA ASP A 243 23.97 -18.33 1.64
C ASP A 243 23.08 -19.34 0.92
N PHE A 244 22.91 -19.14 -0.39
CA PHE A 244 22.26 -20.13 -1.24
C PHE A 244 23.12 -21.38 -1.36
N ASP A 245 22.50 -22.56 -1.36
CA ASP A 245 23.15 -23.83 -1.70
C ASP A 245 23.85 -23.73 -3.06
N GLU A 246 25.02 -24.38 -3.19
CA GLU A 246 25.83 -24.34 -4.41
C GLU A 246 25.06 -24.76 -5.68
N GLN A 247 24.10 -25.68 -5.53
CA GLN A 247 23.26 -26.16 -6.62
C GLN A 247 22.26 -25.09 -7.11
N ILE A 248 21.75 -24.23 -6.22
CA ILE A 248 20.90 -23.09 -6.62
C ILE A 248 21.75 -22.04 -7.35
N ARG A 249 23.01 -21.87 -6.95
CA ARG A 249 23.95 -20.92 -7.60
C ARG A 249 24.32 -21.34 -9.01
N SER A 250 24.50 -22.64 -9.27
CA SER A 250 24.81 -23.15 -10.62
C SER A 250 23.64 -23.08 -11.58
N ASP A 251 22.41 -23.23 -11.06
CA ASP A 251 21.20 -23.34 -11.85
C ASP A 251 20.50 -21.98 -12.06
N ALA A 252 20.92 -20.95 -11.33
CA ALA A 252 20.38 -19.60 -11.45
C ALA A 252 20.76 -18.96 -12.81
N ASP A 253 19.78 -18.82 -13.70
CA ASP A 253 19.94 -18.04 -14.92
C ASP A 253 19.92 -16.54 -14.61
N THR A 254 21.11 -15.99 -14.36
CA THR A 254 21.32 -14.59 -14.01
C THR A 254 21.13 -13.63 -15.19
N ARG A 255 21.01 -14.14 -16.43
CA ARG A 255 20.82 -13.32 -17.64
C ARG A 255 19.54 -12.50 -17.58
N ASN A 256 18.49 -13.00 -16.93
CA ASN A 256 17.24 -12.27 -16.73
C ASN A 256 17.41 -10.99 -15.89
N PHE A 257 18.51 -10.87 -15.14
CA PHE A 257 18.82 -9.70 -14.31
C PHE A 257 19.97 -8.86 -14.89
N GLU A 258 20.53 -9.20 -16.06
CA GLU A 258 21.57 -8.40 -16.74
C GLU A 258 21.09 -7.00 -17.11
N HIS A 259 19.78 -6.83 -17.31
CA HIS A 259 19.14 -5.54 -17.57
C HIS A 259 18.57 -4.87 -16.32
N PHE A 260 18.74 -5.45 -15.12
CA PHE A 260 18.29 -4.79 -13.89
C PHE A 260 19.02 -3.45 -13.74
N PRO A 261 18.29 -2.31 -13.63
CA PRO A 261 18.90 -0.99 -13.66
C PRO A 261 19.79 -0.80 -12.43
N VAL A 262 21.05 -0.42 -12.65
CA VAL A 262 21.99 0.00 -11.59
C VAL A 262 21.96 1.52 -11.53
N LEU A 263 21.24 2.06 -10.56
CA LEU A 263 21.06 3.49 -10.37
C LEU A 263 22.26 4.08 -9.63
N ASP A 264 23.24 4.58 -10.39
CA ASP A 264 24.50 5.12 -9.86
C ASP A 264 24.44 6.60 -9.41
N ARG A 265 23.31 7.28 -9.64
CA ARG A 265 23.07 8.65 -9.13
C ARG A 265 21.99 8.59 -8.06
N PHE A 266 22.19 9.34 -6.97
CA PHE A 266 21.12 9.57 -6.01
C PHE A 266 19.92 10.12 -6.79
N ALA A 267 18.78 9.45 -6.78
CA ALA A 267 17.58 9.92 -7.44
C ALA A 267 17.07 11.19 -6.74
N ILE A 268 17.63 12.37 -7.04
CA ILE A 268 17.29 13.64 -6.37
C ILE A 268 15.93 14.08 -6.89
N GLY A 269 14.89 13.95 -6.05
CA GLY A 269 13.52 14.34 -6.35
C GLY A 269 13.30 15.86 -6.47
N ARG A 270 14.18 16.58 -7.18
CA ARG A 270 14.06 18.03 -7.47
C ARG A 270 14.16 18.39 -8.95
N GLU A 271 14.23 17.44 -9.88
CA GLU A 271 14.18 17.76 -11.31
C GLU A 271 12.79 17.45 -11.88
N THR A 272 12.11 18.52 -12.30
CA THR A 272 10.74 18.56 -12.85
C THR A 272 10.62 18.00 -14.28
N SER A 273 11.51 17.11 -14.73
CA SER A 273 11.48 16.63 -16.12
C SER A 273 12.03 15.22 -16.38
N GLY A 274 12.23 14.37 -15.37
CA GLY A 274 12.99 13.11 -15.57
C GLY A 274 12.31 11.79 -15.19
N TRP A 275 11.10 11.78 -14.62
CA TRP A 275 10.50 10.55 -14.08
C TRP A 275 9.86 9.62 -15.14
N ASP A 276 9.84 10.02 -16.41
CA ASP A 276 8.98 9.40 -17.44
C ASP A 276 9.64 8.34 -18.33
N ARG A 277 10.93 7.99 -18.18
CA ARG A 277 11.59 7.14 -19.20
C ARG A 277 12.07 5.75 -18.80
N ASP A 278 12.25 5.44 -17.52
CA ASP A 278 12.86 4.16 -17.12
C ASP A 278 12.04 3.37 -16.09
N PHE A 279 10.70 3.40 -16.25
CA PHE A 279 9.80 2.42 -15.64
C PHE A 279 9.14 1.57 -16.71
#